data_AF-A0A959KN64-F1
#
_entry.id   AF-A0A959KN64-F1
#
_cell.length_a   1.000
_cell.length_b   1.000
_cell.length_c   1.000
_cell.angle_alpha   90.00
_cell.angle_beta   90.00
_cell.angle_gamma   90.00
#
_symmetry.space_group_name_H-M   'P 1'
#
loop_
_entity.id
_entity.type
_entity.pdbx_description
1 polymer ?
#
loop_
_entity_poly.entity_id
_entity_poly.type
_entity_poly.pdbx_seq_one_letter_code
_entity_poly.pdbx_strand_id
1 'polypeptide(L)'
;AALEKARMENKLLIISVGYSACHWCHVMERESFEDTTVARFMNEHFVSIKVDREERPDIDDLYLTACQLATDRGCGWPLHAFALPDGRPVWAGTYFPRKEWMAVMEYFVQLYRDEPEKLSRYAADLTQGVQELGRLVPAAQGISYDSSALRAAVNRLLEELDYERGGRRGSPKFPLPNLYEFLLAYQHYSGDARALEAVEVSLQRMAAGGIYDQLGGGFARYSTDANWLVPHFEKMLYDNAQLVS
;
A
#
# COMPACT_ATOMS: atom_id res chain seq x y z
N ALA A 1 22.95 8.66 10.98
CA ALA A 1 22.99 8.36 12.43
C ALA A 1 22.39 6.99 12.75
N ALA A 2 21.12 6.72 12.44
CA ALA A 2 20.48 5.44 12.76
C ALA A 2 21.09 4.21 12.07
N LEU A 3 21.40 4.29 10.77
CA LEU A 3 22.07 3.20 10.03
C LEU A 3 23.45 2.87 10.64
N GLU A 4 24.24 3.89 10.98
CA GLU A 4 25.55 3.67 11.62
C GLU A 4 25.38 3.01 13.00
N LYS A 5 24.39 3.43 13.80
CA LYS A 5 24.06 2.77 15.06
C LYS A 5 23.72 1.30 14.85
N ALA A 6 22.86 1.00 13.88
CA ALA A 6 22.47 -0.37 13.54
C ALA A 6 23.68 -1.21 13.13
N ARG A 7 24.62 -0.62 12.38
CA ARG A 7 25.86 -1.28 11.96
C ARG A 7 26.80 -1.55 13.13
N MET A 8 26.99 -0.56 14.02
CA MET A 8 27.83 -0.69 15.21
C MET A 8 27.27 -1.70 16.22
N GLU A 9 25.95 -1.72 16.39
CA GLU A 9 25.27 -2.64 17.32
C GLU A 9 24.95 -4.00 16.68
N ASN A 10 25.20 -4.17 15.37
CA ASN A 10 24.83 -5.35 14.59
C ASN A 10 23.35 -5.75 14.81
N LYS A 11 22.45 -4.78 14.60
CA LYS A 11 20.99 -4.94 14.78
C LYS A 11 20.25 -4.67 13.49
N LEU A 12 19.17 -5.42 13.26
CA LEU A 12 18.21 -5.08 12.21
C LEU A 12 17.55 -3.72 12.49
N LEU A 13 17.07 -3.10 11.41
CA LEU A 13 16.25 -1.91 11.46
C LEU A 13 14.77 -2.27 11.43
N ILE A 14 13.97 -1.52 12.18
CA ILE A 14 12.53 -1.41 11.95
C ILE A 14 12.26 0.01 11.48
N ILE A 15 11.83 0.15 10.24
CA ILE A 15 11.47 1.45 9.63
C ILE A 15 9.96 1.51 9.59
N SER A 16 9.40 2.32 10.49
CA SER A 16 7.96 2.55 10.60
C SER A 16 7.56 3.85 9.93
N VAL A 17 6.90 3.76 8.78
CA VAL A 17 6.37 4.91 8.04
C VAL A 17 4.89 5.11 8.37
N GLY A 18 4.52 6.35 8.65
CA GLY A 18 3.13 6.77 8.86
C GLY A 18 3.00 8.28 8.61
N TYR A 19 1.85 8.85 8.93
CA TYR A 19 1.58 10.28 8.78
C TYR A 19 0.45 10.69 9.73
N SER A 20 0.24 12.00 9.89
CA SER A 20 -0.59 12.58 10.94
C SER A 20 -2.06 12.11 10.94
N ALA A 21 -2.68 11.97 9.77
CA ALA A 21 -4.09 11.56 9.64
C ALA A 21 -4.32 10.03 9.59
N CYS A 22 -3.25 9.23 9.65
CA CYS A 22 -3.32 7.77 9.52
C CYS A 22 -3.98 7.09 10.73
N HIS A 23 -5.22 6.65 10.60
CA HIS A 23 -5.96 5.96 11.66
C HIS A 23 -5.22 4.72 12.21
N TRP A 24 -4.82 3.79 11.34
CA TRP A 24 -4.17 2.55 11.75
C TRP A 24 -2.77 2.77 12.36
N CYS A 25 -2.12 3.89 12.02
CA CYS A 25 -0.87 4.27 12.66
C CYS A 25 -1.11 4.59 14.14
N HIS A 26 -2.16 5.36 14.45
CA HIS A 26 -2.58 5.68 15.82
C HIS A 26 -3.11 4.46 16.59
N VAL A 27 -3.75 3.50 15.90
CA VAL A 27 -4.13 2.22 16.51
C VAL A 27 -2.88 1.43 16.91
N MET A 28 -1.94 1.26 15.98
CA MET A 28 -0.71 0.52 16.25
C MET A 28 0.19 1.17 17.31
N GLU A 29 0.23 2.50 17.36
CA GLU A 29 0.92 3.24 18.40
C GLU A 29 0.38 2.89 19.79
N ARG A 30 -0.94 3.02 19.99
CA ARG A 30 -1.60 2.74 21.27
C ARG A 30 -1.54 1.27 21.68
N GLU A 31 -1.69 0.35 20.73
CA GLU A 31 -1.71 -1.08 21.04
C GLU A 31 -0.30 -1.67 21.23
N SER A 32 0.71 -1.12 20.56
CA SER A 32 2.04 -1.73 20.48
C SER A 32 3.16 -0.79 20.90
N PHE A 33 3.29 0.41 20.33
CA PHE A 33 4.47 1.26 20.59
C PHE A 33 4.49 1.90 21.97
N GLU A 34 3.32 2.15 22.57
CA GLU A 34 3.20 2.62 23.96
C GLU A 34 3.34 1.49 25.00
N ASP A 35 3.26 0.22 24.58
CA ASP A 35 3.44 -0.93 25.47
C ASP A 35 4.92 -1.09 25.83
N THR A 36 5.24 -0.91 27.11
CA THR A 36 6.62 -0.99 27.62
C THR A 36 7.31 -2.35 27.39
N THR A 37 6.56 -3.44 27.26
CA THR A 37 7.09 -4.78 26.94
C THR A 37 7.54 -4.82 25.48
N VAL A 38 6.68 -4.35 24.58
CA VAL A 38 6.97 -4.27 23.14
C VAL A 38 8.13 -3.32 22.89
N ALA A 39 8.08 -2.11 23.47
CA ALA A 39 9.14 -1.11 23.32
C ALA A 39 10.50 -1.61 23.85
N ARG A 40 10.52 -2.37 24.95
CA ARG A 40 11.74 -2.98 25.47
C ARG A 40 12.32 -4.00 24.49
N PHE A 41 11.48 -4.89 23.96
CA PHE A 41 11.90 -5.87 22.96
C PHE A 41 12.46 -5.18 21.70
N MET A 42 11.78 -4.13 21.21
CA MET A 42 12.24 -3.32 20.09
C MET A 42 13.63 -2.71 20.35
N ASN A 43 13.82 -2.07 21.51
CA ASN A 43 15.10 -1.43 21.86
C ASN A 43 16.25 -2.43 22.05
N GLU A 44 15.93 -3.63 22.55
CA GLU A 44 16.91 -4.69 22.77
C GLU A 44 17.42 -5.25 21.44
N HIS A 45 16.54 -5.49 20.47
CA HIS A 45 16.88 -6.25 19.27
C HIS A 45 16.99 -5.43 17.98
N PHE A 46 16.44 -4.22 17.94
CA PHE A 46 16.36 -3.42 16.72
C PHE A 46 16.84 -1.99 16.94
N VAL A 47 17.20 -1.33 15.84
CA VAL A 47 17.24 0.13 15.78
C VAL A 47 15.98 0.60 15.06
N SER A 48 15.04 1.14 15.83
CA SER A 48 13.75 1.61 15.31
C SER A 48 13.84 3.04 14.76
N ILE A 49 13.29 3.26 13.57
CA ILE A 49 13.22 4.54 12.88
C ILE A 49 11.75 4.85 12.61
N LYS A 50 11.29 6.02 13.05
CA LYS A 50 9.98 6.55 12.68
C LYS A 50 10.15 7.53 11.53
N VAL A 51 9.36 7.36 10.48
CA VAL A 51 9.35 8.22 9.30
C VAL A 51 7.96 8.81 9.14
N ASP A 52 7.92 10.12 8.88
CA ASP A 52 6.72 10.78 8.40
C ASP A 52 6.73 10.79 6.87
N ARG A 53 5.72 10.19 6.26
CA ARG A 53 5.53 10.17 4.81
C ARG A 53 5.35 11.56 4.22
N GLU A 54 4.68 12.46 4.94
CA GLU A 54 4.39 13.82 4.44
C GLU A 54 5.69 14.64 4.30
N GLU A 55 6.71 14.31 5.11
CA GLU A 55 8.03 14.93 5.04
C GLU A 55 9.02 14.16 4.14
N ARG A 56 8.91 12.82 4.10
CA ARG A 56 9.82 11.92 3.37
C ARG A 56 9.09 10.93 2.46
N PRO A 57 8.37 11.44 1.43
CA PRO A 57 7.67 10.57 0.48
C PRO A 57 8.63 9.68 -0.32
N ASP A 58 9.88 10.12 -0.50
CA ASP A 58 10.95 9.34 -1.15
C ASP A 58 11.29 8.04 -0.40
N ILE A 59 11.32 8.10 0.94
CA ILE A 59 11.55 6.91 1.77
C ILE A 59 10.31 6.03 1.79
N ASP A 60 9.13 6.65 1.89
CA ASP A 60 7.86 5.94 1.86
C ASP A 60 7.70 5.10 0.59
N ASP A 61 7.87 5.71 -0.59
CA ASP A 61 7.70 5.04 -1.87
C ASP A 61 8.63 3.83 -2.01
N LEU A 62 9.89 3.95 -1.54
CA LEU A 62 10.86 2.86 -1.55
C LEU A 62 10.37 1.66 -0.75
N TYR A 63 9.98 1.88 0.51
CA TYR A 63 9.57 0.77 1.38
C TYR A 63 8.16 0.26 1.07
N LEU A 64 7.27 1.11 0.55
CA LEU A 64 5.96 0.70 0.08
C LEU A 64 6.10 -0.21 -1.14
N THR A 65 6.97 0.14 -2.09
CA THR A 65 7.29 -0.72 -3.24
C THR A 65 7.89 -2.05 -2.78
N ALA A 66 8.81 -2.03 -1.81
CA ALA A 66 9.37 -3.25 -1.25
C ALA A 66 8.29 -4.13 -0.59
N CYS A 67 7.30 -3.53 0.09
CA CYS A 67 6.16 -4.25 0.66
C CYS A 67 5.30 -4.91 -0.43
N GLN A 68 5.00 -4.18 -1.50
CA GLN A 68 4.22 -4.69 -2.63
C GLN A 68 4.92 -5.85 -3.35
N LEU A 69 6.26 -5.83 -3.42
CA LEU A 69 7.05 -6.93 -3.98
C LEU A 69 7.15 -8.13 -3.02
N ALA A 70 7.19 -7.88 -1.72
CA ALA A 70 7.33 -8.91 -0.70
C ALA A 70 6.00 -9.62 -0.36
N THR A 71 4.86 -9.06 -0.77
CA THR A 71 3.54 -9.56 -0.37
C THR A 71 2.57 -9.59 -1.54
N ASP A 72 1.76 -10.67 -1.63
CA ASP A 72 0.67 -10.77 -2.62
C ASP A 72 -0.55 -9.91 -2.26
N ARG A 73 -0.46 -9.09 -1.20
CA ARG A 73 -1.56 -8.27 -0.68
C ARG A 73 -1.28 -6.80 -0.92
N GLY A 74 -2.34 -5.99 -0.93
CA GLY A 74 -2.18 -4.53 -0.96
C GLY A 74 -1.41 -4.04 0.27
N CYS A 75 -0.39 -3.22 0.04
CA CYS A 75 0.33 -2.51 1.09
C CYS A 75 -0.24 -1.11 1.31
N GLY A 76 -0.02 -0.57 2.51
CA GLY A 76 -0.52 0.71 2.97
C GLY A 76 0.10 1.07 4.32
N TRP A 77 -0.59 1.91 5.09
CA TRP A 77 -0.06 2.45 6.36
C TRP A 77 -0.85 1.94 7.57
N PRO A 78 -0.20 1.77 8.74
CA PRO A 78 1.22 2.00 8.98
C PRO A 78 2.07 0.96 8.24
N LEU A 79 3.20 1.39 7.72
CA LEU A 79 4.13 0.54 6.99
C LEU A 79 5.30 0.21 7.91
N HIS A 80 5.61 -1.06 8.08
CA HIS A 80 6.74 -1.54 8.88
C HIS A 80 7.67 -2.38 8.02
N ALA A 81 8.81 -1.80 7.65
CA ALA A 81 9.86 -2.51 6.95
C ALA A 81 10.92 -3.00 7.93
N PHE A 82 11.24 -4.30 7.85
CA PHE A 82 12.45 -4.86 8.45
C PHE A 82 13.57 -4.70 7.43
N ALA A 83 14.71 -4.18 7.87
CA ALA A 83 15.84 -3.91 6.99
C ALA A 83 17.17 -4.29 7.63
N LEU A 84 18.15 -4.59 6.78
CA LEU A 84 19.54 -4.79 7.21
C LEU A 84 20.13 -3.48 7.76
N PRO A 85 21.25 -3.51 8.51
CA PRO A 85 21.89 -2.30 9.04
C PRO A 85 22.26 -1.24 7.99
N ASP A 86 22.40 -1.63 6.72
CA ASP A 86 22.66 -0.73 5.59
C ASP A 86 21.40 -0.10 4.97
N GLY A 87 20.22 -0.42 5.50
CA GLY A 87 18.93 0.11 5.06
C GLY A 87 18.20 -0.73 4.01
N ARG A 88 18.81 -1.79 3.46
CA ARG A 88 18.13 -2.61 2.44
C ARG A 88 16.96 -3.40 3.06
N PRO A 89 15.74 -3.31 2.49
CA PRO A 89 14.57 -4.00 3.03
C PRO A 89 14.69 -5.51 2.86
N VAL A 90 14.39 -6.28 3.91
CA VAL A 90 14.29 -7.75 3.85
C VAL A 90 12.85 -8.21 3.71
N TRP A 91 11.92 -7.43 4.25
CA TRP A 91 10.49 -7.67 4.23
C TRP A 91 9.76 -6.43 4.74
N ALA A 92 8.51 -6.26 4.36
CA ALA A 92 7.65 -5.22 4.92
C ALA A 92 6.21 -5.70 5.02
N GLY A 93 5.49 -5.10 5.98
CA GLY A 93 4.08 -5.36 6.20
C GLY A 93 3.35 -4.11 6.68
N THR A 94 2.04 -4.22 6.81
CA THR A 94 1.17 -3.09 7.19
C THR A 94 0.80 -3.15 8.67
N TYR A 95 -0.47 -3.03 9.02
CA TYR A 95 -0.93 -3.10 10.41
C TYR A 95 -0.76 -4.51 11.00
N PHE A 96 -0.21 -4.57 12.22
CA PHE A 96 -0.13 -5.79 13.03
C PHE A 96 -0.78 -5.56 14.40
N PRO A 97 -1.77 -6.37 14.80
CA PRO A 97 -2.17 -6.47 16.20
C PRO A 97 -0.97 -6.81 17.08
N ARG A 98 -0.95 -6.30 18.31
CA ARG A 98 0.18 -6.43 19.26
C ARG A 98 0.83 -7.82 19.32
N LYS A 99 0.02 -8.89 19.37
CA LYS A 99 0.54 -10.28 19.46
C LYS A 99 1.27 -10.70 18.19
N GLU A 100 0.72 -10.34 17.04
CA GLU A 100 1.31 -10.65 15.73
C GLU A 100 2.58 -9.81 15.52
N TRP A 101 2.57 -8.55 15.95
CA TRP A 101 3.76 -7.70 15.91
C TRP A 101 4.94 -8.31 16.69
N MET A 102 4.69 -8.78 17.92
CA MET A 102 5.70 -9.50 18.70
C MET A 102 6.21 -10.75 17.98
N ALA A 103 5.30 -11.59 17.46
CA ALA A 103 5.68 -12.82 16.77
C ALA A 103 6.53 -12.55 15.51
N VAL A 104 6.18 -11.53 14.72
CA VAL A 104 6.95 -11.13 13.54
C VAL A 104 8.34 -10.63 13.94
N MET A 105 8.44 -9.80 14.98
CA MET A 105 9.74 -9.35 15.46
C MET A 105 10.60 -10.51 15.96
N GLU A 106 10.06 -11.42 16.78
CA GLU A 106 10.76 -12.61 17.27
C GLU A 106 11.28 -13.49 16.12
N TYR A 107 10.47 -13.67 15.08
CA TYR A 107 10.86 -14.39 13.87
C TYR A 107 12.09 -13.77 13.20
N PHE A 108 12.09 -12.45 12.98
CA PHE A 108 13.22 -11.78 12.33
C PHE A 108 14.47 -11.73 13.21
N VAL A 109 14.33 -11.66 14.54
CA VAL A 109 15.47 -11.79 15.46
C VAL A 109 16.11 -13.17 15.33
N GLN A 110 15.31 -14.24 15.35
CA GLN A 110 15.81 -15.60 15.19
C GLN A 110 16.44 -15.80 13.82
N LEU A 111 15.77 -15.36 12.76
CA LEU A 111 16.27 -15.49 11.39
C LEU A 111 17.59 -14.75 11.17
N TYR A 112 17.77 -13.58 11.80
CA TYR A 112 19.01 -12.81 11.71
C TYR A 112 20.18 -13.46 12.45
N ARG A 113 19.89 -14.12 13.57
CA ARG A 113 20.89 -14.88 14.32
C ARG A 113 21.27 -16.18 13.62
N ASP A 114 20.28 -16.90 13.11
CA ASP A 114 20.43 -18.30 12.68
C ASP A 114 20.70 -18.44 11.17
N GLU A 115 20.21 -17.53 10.32
CA GLU A 115 20.36 -17.56 8.86
C GLU A 115 20.67 -16.15 8.23
N PRO A 116 21.72 -15.43 8.66
CA PRO A 116 21.99 -14.06 8.19
C PRO A 116 22.24 -13.95 6.66
N GLU A 117 22.77 -14.99 6.03
CA GLU A 117 22.97 -15.04 4.57
C GLU A 117 21.65 -15.10 3.82
N LYS A 118 20.62 -15.73 4.39
CA LYS A 118 19.27 -15.79 3.80
C LYS A 118 18.63 -14.41 3.79
N LEU A 119 18.73 -13.65 4.88
CA LEU A 119 18.28 -12.26 4.92
C LEU A 119 19.05 -11.37 3.94
N SER A 120 20.37 -11.59 3.81
CA SER A 120 21.19 -10.86 2.84
C SER A 120 20.75 -11.10 1.40
N ARG A 121 20.33 -12.33 1.06
CA ARG A 121 19.75 -12.65 -0.25
C ARG A 121 18.39 -11.99 -0.46
N TYR A 122 17.47 -12.11 0.51
CA TYR A 122 16.17 -11.43 0.42
C TYR A 122 16.31 -9.92 0.24
N ALA A 123 17.25 -9.29 0.97
CA ALA A 123 17.55 -7.89 0.80
C ALA A 123 18.06 -7.55 -0.60
N ALA A 124 18.93 -8.39 -1.18
CA ALA A 124 19.43 -8.18 -2.54
C ALA A 124 18.31 -8.31 -3.57
N ASP A 125 17.49 -9.36 -3.48
CA ASP A 125 16.39 -9.63 -4.42
C ASP A 125 15.34 -8.52 -4.38
N LEU A 126 14.91 -8.08 -3.18
CA LEU A 126 13.98 -6.96 -3.05
C LEU A 126 14.58 -5.64 -3.55
N THR A 127 15.85 -5.37 -3.24
CA THR A 127 16.54 -4.17 -3.74
C THR A 127 16.56 -4.15 -5.26
N GLN A 128 16.85 -5.29 -5.89
CA GLN A 128 16.83 -5.41 -7.34
C GLN A 128 15.42 -5.18 -7.90
N GLY A 129 14.39 -5.81 -7.31
CA GLY A 129 13.00 -5.63 -7.76
C GLY A 129 12.53 -4.17 -7.67
N VAL A 130 12.88 -3.47 -6.59
CA VAL A 130 12.58 -2.03 -6.44
C VAL A 130 13.28 -1.20 -7.52
N GLN A 131 14.56 -1.50 -7.80
CA GLN A 131 15.32 -0.80 -8.84
C GLN A 131 14.78 -1.08 -10.25
N GLU A 132 14.32 -2.31 -10.52
CA GLU A 132 13.76 -2.70 -11.81
C GLU A 132 12.42 -1.98 -12.08
N LEU A 133 11.55 -1.86 -11.08
CA LEU A 133 10.31 -1.08 -11.18
C LEU A 133 10.57 0.41 -11.40
N GLY A 134 11.59 0.96 -10.75
CA GLY A 134 12.03 2.35 -10.96
C GLY A 134 12.72 2.59 -12.30
N ARG A 135 13.07 1.53 -13.04
CA ARG A 135 13.78 1.64 -14.31
C ARG A 135 12.76 1.91 -15.42
N LEU A 136 12.70 3.18 -15.85
CA LEU A 136 12.05 3.53 -17.12
C LEU A 136 12.84 2.89 -18.26
N VAL A 137 12.41 1.71 -18.71
CA VAL A 137 12.93 1.09 -19.93
C VAL A 137 12.31 1.85 -21.10
N PRO A 138 13.10 2.54 -21.93
CA PRO A 138 12.56 3.13 -23.16
C PRO A 138 11.86 2.03 -23.93
N ALA A 139 10.60 2.26 -24.32
CA ALA A 139 9.84 1.29 -25.10
C ALA A 139 10.73 0.83 -26.27
N ALA A 140 11.00 -0.47 -26.34
CA ALA A 140 11.78 -1.02 -27.43
C ALA A 140 11.12 -0.60 -28.75
N GLN A 141 11.88 0.03 -29.65
CA GLN A 141 11.34 0.37 -30.96
C GLN A 141 10.86 -0.92 -31.64
N GLY A 142 9.59 -0.94 -32.08
CA GLY A 142 8.99 -2.10 -32.75
C GLY A 142 8.09 -2.99 -31.90
N ILE A 143 7.67 -2.57 -30.69
CA ILE A 143 6.56 -3.25 -29.99
C ILE A 143 5.28 -3.11 -30.83
N SER A 144 4.83 -4.22 -31.40
CA SER A 144 3.49 -4.33 -31.98
C SER A 144 2.49 -4.50 -30.84
N TYR A 145 1.57 -3.56 -30.69
CA TYR A 145 0.50 -3.65 -29.71
C TYR A 145 -0.62 -4.53 -30.23
N ASP A 146 -0.85 -5.66 -29.58
CA ASP A 146 -2.00 -6.50 -29.86
C ASP A 146 -3.21 -6.07 -29.03
N SER A 147 -4.22 -5.54 -29.72
CA SER A 147 -5.51 -5.18 -29.12
C SER A 147 -6.21 -6.36 -28.40
N SER A 148 -5.89 -7.60 -28.77
CA SER A 148 -6.44 -8.80 -28.13
C SER A 148 -5.95 -8.94 -26.67
N ALA A 149 -4.69 -8.60 -26.42
CA ALA A 149 -4.11 -8.62 -25.08
C ALA A 149 -4.76 -7.56 -24.18
N LEU A 150 -4.98 -6.35 -24.71
CA LEU A 150 -5.70 -5.29 -24.00
C LEU A 150 -7.13 -5.72 -23.68
N ARG A 151 -7.86 -6.26 -24.66
CA ARG A 151 -9.24 -6.74 -24.46
C ARG A 151 -9.31 -7.86 -23.41
N ALA A 152 -8.36 -8.80 -23.42
CA ALA A 152 -8.29 -9.86 -22.42
C ALA A 152 -8.01 -9.30 -21.02
N ALA A 153 -7.13 -8.30 -20.89
CA ALA A 153 -6.87 -7.64 -19.61
C ALA A 153 -8.10 -6.89 -19.09
N VAL A 154 -8.78 -6.14 -19.96
CA VAL A 154 -10.01 -5.41 -19.59
C VAL A 154 -11.14 -6.37 -19.22
N ASN A 155 -11.30 -7.50 -19.92
CA ASN A 155 -12.32 -8.48 -19.54
C ASN A 155 -12.12 -9.01 -18.11
N ARG A 156 -10.89 -9.35 -17.72
CA ARG A 156 -10.59 -9.76 -16.34
C ARG A 156 -10.89 -8.65 -15.34
N LEU A 157 -10.50 -7.41 -15.67
CA LEU A 157 -10.78 -6.24 -14.83
C LEU A 157 -12.28 -6.01 -14.64
N LEU A 158 -13.08 -6.11 -15.70
CA LEU A 158 -14.53 -5.95 -15.66
C LEU A 158 -15.21 -7.04 -14.81
N GLU A 159 -14.67 -8.26 -14.75
CA GLU A 159 -15.19 -9.34 -13.90
C GLU A 159 -15.06 -9.03 -12.39
N GLU A 160 -14.01 -8.29 -12.01
CA GLU A 160 -13.75 -7.88 -10.63
C GLU A 160 -14.67 -6.72 -10.16
N LEU A 161 -15.37 -6.06 -11.09
CA LEU A 161 -16.23 -4.92 -10.79
C LEU A 161 -17.65 -5.35 -10.40
N ASP A 162 -18.24 -4.55 -9.53
CA ASP A 162 -19.57 -4.73 -8.97
C ASP A 162 -20.57 -3.82 -9.68
N TYR A 163 -21.35 -4.40 -10.59
CA TYR A 163 -22.35 -3.68 -11.39
C TYR A 163 -23.65 -3.37 -10.62
N GLU A 164 -23.77 -3.82 -9.36
CA GLU A 164 -24.91 -3.50 -8.51
C GLU A 164 -24.54 -2.39 -7.51
N ARG A 165 -23.40 -2.54 -6.85
CA ARG A 165 -22.95 -1.67 -5.75
C ARG A 165 -21.79 -0.75 -6.12
N GLY A 166 -21.23 -0.85 -7.32
CA GLY A 166 -20.15 0.02 -7.78
C GLY A 166 -18.77 -0.31 -7.18
N GLY A 167 -17.70 0.05 -7.87
CA GLY A 167 -16.31 -0.26 -7.53
C GLY A 167 -15.96 -1.74 -7.68
N ARG A 168 -14.83 -2.14 -7.09
CA ARG A 168 -14.44 -3.54 -7.00
C ARG A 168 -15.33 -4.32 -6.04
N ARG A 169 -15.57 -5.60 -6.31
CA ARG A 169 -16.34 -6.49 -5.43
C ARG A 169 -15.67 -6.64 -4.07
N GLY A 170 -16.50 -6.79 -3.02
CA GLY A 170 -16.04 -7.05 -1.66
C GLY A 170 -15.81 -5.78 -0.83
N SER A 171 -15.02 -5.91 0.23
CA SER A 171 -14.66 -4.84 1.17
C SER A 171 -13.21 -5.02 1.62
N PRO A 172 -12.49 -3.92 1.96
CA PRO A 172 -12.89 -2.52 1.82
C PRO A 172 -13.00 -2.06 0.35
N LYS A 173 -13.77 -1.00 0.09
CA LYS A 173 -13.91 -0.41 -1.25
C LYS A 173 -13.21 0.95 -1.34
N PHE A 174 -12.36 1.12 -2.36
CA PHE A 174 -11.62 2.36 -2.63
C PHE A 174 -12.17 3.05 -3.88
N PRO A 175 -12.32 4.39 -3.88
CA PRO A 175 -12.38 5.17 -5.11
C PRO A 175 -11.11 4.93 -5.92
N LEU A 176 -11.23 4.58 -7.19
CA LEU A 176 -10.09 4.35 -8.09
C LEU A 176 -10.24 5.23 -9.34
N PRO A 177 -9.98 6.55 -9.25
CA PRO A 177 -10.23 7.48 -10.36
C PRO A 177 -9.46 7.14 -11.62
N ASN A 178 -8.18 6.75 -11.47
CA ASN A 178 -7.33 6.29 -12.58
C ASN A 178 -7.91 5.07 -13.31
N LEU A 179 -8.57 4.16 -12.59
CA LEU A 179 -9.28 3.04 -13.17
C LEU A 179 -10.51 3.52 -13.95
N TYR A 180 -11.25 4.47 -13.42
CA TYR A 180 -12.44 5.02 -14.08
C TYR A 180 -12.06 5.78 -15.36
N GLU A 181 -11.04 6.63 -15.32
CA GLU A 181 -10.50 7.31 -16.51
C GLU A 181 -10.06 6.30 -17.58
N PHE A 182 -9.35 5.24 -17.18
CA PHE A 182 -8.94 4.18 -18.09
C PHE A 182 -10.15 3.47 -18.74
N LEU A 183 -11.18 3.13 -17.96
CA LEU A 183 -12.39 2.49 -18.48
C LEU A 183 -13.19 3.40 -19.41
N LEU A 184 -13.27 4.70 -19.11
CA LEU A 184 -13.88 5.70 -20.00
C LEU A 184 -13.11 5.81 -21.32
N ALA A 185 -11.77 5.88 -21.27
CA ALA A 185 -10.95 5.88 -22.47
C ALA A 185 -11.11 4.58 -23.27
N TYR A 186 -11.08 3.42 -22.60
CA TYR A 186 -11.31 2.13 -23.24
C TYR A 186 -12.69 2.04 -23.90
N GLN A 187 -13.75 2.53 -23.23
CA GLN A 187 -15.08 2.57 -23.82
C GLN A 187 -15.12 3.46 -25.07
N HIS A 188 -14.49 4.62 -25.04
CA HIS A 188 -14.42 5.53 -26.19
C HIS A 188 -13.81 4.86 -27.44
N TYR A 189 -12.71 4.13 -27.26
CA TYR A 189 -12.01 3.48 -28.38
C TYR A 189 -12.59 2.13 -28.81
N SER A 190 -13.15 1.35 -27.87
CA SER A 190 -13.63 -0.02 -28.15
C SER A 190 -15.13 -0.11 -28.39
N GLY A 191 -15.92 0.84 -27.90
CA GLY A 191 -17.37 0.79 -27.87
C GLY A 191 -17.97 -0.19 -26.84
N ASP A 192 -17.17 -0.80 -25.96
CA ASP A 192 -17.67 -1.75 -24.96
C ASP A 192 -18.47 -1.03 -23.86
N ALA A 193 -19.79 -1.14 -23.94
CA ALA A 193 -20.72 -0.46 -23.03
C ALA A 193 -20.55 -0.87 -21.55
N ARG A 194 -20.01 -2.07 -21.28
CA ARG A 194 -19.79 -2.56 -19.90
C ARG A 194 -18.79 -1.69 -19.15
N ALA A 195 -17.80 -1.13 -19.85
CA ALA A 195 -16.81 -0.26 -19.23
C ALA A 195 -17.44 1.07 -18.76
N LEU A 196 -18.36 1.65 -19.55
CA LEU A 196 -19.12 2.83 -19.13
C LEU A 196 -20.06 2.52 -17.98
N GLU A 197 -20.83 1.43 -18.08
CA GLU A 197 -21.76 0.99 -17.03
C GLU A 197 -21.03 0.81 -15.69
N ALA A 198 -19.86 0.17 -15.68
CA ALA A 198 -19.07 -0.02 -14.48
C ALA A 198 -18.64 1.30 -13.83
N VAL A 199 -18.28 2.31 -14.63
CA VAL A 199 -17.93 3.65 -14.14
C VAL A 199 -19.15 4.38 -13.59
N GLU A 200 -20.26 4.41 -14.34
CA GLU A 200 -21.49 5.09 -13.94
C GLU A 200 -22.05 4.53 -12.63
N VAL A 201 -22.16 3.20 -12.51
CA VAL A 201 -22.62 2.57 -11.27
C VAL A 201 -21.67 2.89 -10.12
N SER A 202 -20.35 2.86 -10.34
CA SER A 202 -19.36 3.20 -9.31
C SER A 202 -19.56 4.62 -8.79
N LEU A 203 -19.62 5.60 -9.67
CA LEU A 203 -19.75 7.00 -9.30
C LEU A 203 -21.11 7.30 -8.64
N GLN A 204 -22.20 6.74 -9.17
CA GLN A 204 -23.54 6.91 -8.58
C GLN A 204 -23.62 6.32 -7.17
N ARG A 205 -23.06 5.12 -6.96
CA ARG A 205 -23.10 4.45 -5.65
C ARG A 205 -22.17 5.12 -4.64
N MET A 206 -21.02 5.62 -5.08
CA MET A 206 -20.15 6.42 -4.23
C MET A 206 -20.82 7.74 -3.80
N ALA A 207 -21.43 8.48 -4.75
CA ALA A 207 -22.07 9.76 -4.46
C ALA A 207 -23.31 9.62 -3.56
N ALA A 208 -24.07 8.53 -3.72
CA ALA A 208 -25.22 8.21 -2.87
C ALA A 208 -24.83 7.51 -1.55
N GLY A 209 -23.56 7.14 -1.38
CA GLY A 209 -23.06 6.42 -0.21
C GLY A 209 -22.64 7.34 0.93
N GLY A 210 -22.34 6.73 2.08
CA GLY A 210 -21.74 7.41 3.23
C GLY A 210 -20.26 7.75 3.05
N ILE A 211 -19.61 7.24 1.99
CA ILE A 211 -18.25 7.65 1.60
C ILE A 211 -18.19 9.12 1.14
N TYR A 212 -19.28 9.65 0.59
CA TYR A 212 -19.39 11.07 0.25
C TYR A 212 -19.91 11.87 1.45
N ASP A 213 -19.18 12.92 1.84
CA ASP A 213 -19.64 13.82 2.88
C ASP A 213 -20.74 14.73 2.34
N GLN A 214 -21.98 14.39 2.70
CA GLN A 214 -23.19 15.08 2.26
C GLN A 214 -23.32 16.52 2.80
N LEU A 215 -22.52 16.90 3.82
CA LEU A 215 -22.56 18.25 4.43
C LEU A 215 -21.39 19.11 3.96
N GLY A 216 -20.17 18.59 4.06
CA GLY A 216 -18.93 19.31 3.76
C GLY A 216 -18.38 19.09 2.35
N GLY A 217 -18.94 18.13 1.61
CA GLY A 217 -18.42 17.71 0.32
C GLY A 217 -17.12 16.90 0.41
N GLY A 218 -16.74 16.34 -0.73
CA GLY A 218 -15.57 15.46 -0.85
C GLY A 218 -15.81 14.03 -0.36
N PHE A 219 -15.02 13.13 -0.88
CA PHE A 219 -15.04 11.70 -0.58
C PHE A 219 -14.00 11.36 0.49
N ALA A 220 -14.42 10.53 1.43
CA ALA A 220 -13.51 9.82 2.32
C ALA A 220 -12.69 8.81 1.50
N ARG A 221 -11.51 8.46 2.01
CA ARG A 221 -10.50 7.66 1.29
C ARG A 221 -11.01 6.28 0.86
N TYR A 222 -11.78 5.62 1.71
CA TYR A 222 -12.37 4.32 1.40
C TYR A 222 -13.58 4.01 2.29
N SER A 223 -14.38 3.04 1.87
CA SER A 223 -15.46 2.46 2.66
C SER A 223 -15.02 1.14 3.27
N THR A 224 -15.29 0.93 4.56
CA THR A 224 -14.97 -0.33 5.24
C THR A 224 -15.92 -1.46 4.84
N ASP A 225 -17.09 -1.14 4.28
CA ASP A 225 -18.07 -2.11 3.79
C ASP A 225 -18.25 -2.06 2.26
N ALA A 226 -18.95 -3.07 1.74
CA ALA A 226 -19.15 -3.29 0.30
C ALA A 226 -20.25 -2.41 -0.34
N ASN A 227 -20.97 -1.61 0.41
CA ASN A 227 -22.10 -0.78 -0.04
C ASN A 227 -21.78 0.72 -0.03
N TRP A 228 -20.52 1.11 0.24
CA TRP A 228 -20.08 2.50 0.38
C TRP A 228 -20.72 3.26 1.55
N LEU A 229 -21.16 2.57 2.61
CA LEU A 229 -21.95 3.19 3.68
C LEU A 229 -21.10 3.71 4.85
N VAL A 230 -20.05 2.98 5.23
CA VAL A 230 -19.23 3.25 6.41
C VAL A 230 -17.88 3.79 5.95
N PRO A 231 -17.67 5.12 5.98
CA PRO A 231 -16.41 5.71 5.56
C PRO A 231 -15.31 5.45 6.59
N HIS A 232 -14.10 5.26 6.09
CA HIS A 232 -12.91 5.60 6.83
C HIS A 232 -12.69 7.11 6.70
N PHE A 233 -13.06 7.88 7.73
CA PHE A 233 -13.26 9.35 7.74
C PHE A 233 -12.06 10.25 7.33
N GLU A 234 -10.95 9.67 6.92
CA GLU A 234 -9.83 10.38 6.31
C GLU A 234 -10.21 10.88 4.91
N LYS A 235 -9.96 12.15 4.60
CA LYS A 235 -10.11 12.72 3.25
C LYS A 235 -8.75 13.17 2.74
N MET A 236 -8.28 12.55 1.66
CA MET A 236 -7.01 12.93 1.03
C MET A 236 -7.26 13.88 -0.12
N LEU A 237 -6.42 14.93 -0.21
CA LEU A 237 -6.51 15.90 -1.30
C LEU A 237 -6.33 15.24 -2.66
N TYR A 238 -5.37 14.32 -2.81
CA TYR A 238 -5.09 13.68 -4.09
C TYR A 238 -6.23 12.76 -4.56
N ASP A 239 -6.96 12.10 -3.65
CA ASP A 239 -8.11 11.26 -4.01
C ASP A 239 -9.24 12.14 -4.55
N ASN A 240 -9.53 13.24 -3.85
CA ASN A 240 -10.58 14.17 -4.23
C ASN A 240 -10.23 14.96 -5.50
N ALA A 241 -8.96 15.37 -5.66
CA ALA A 241 -8.51 16.07 -6.86
C ALA A 241 -8.66 15.20 -8.12
N GLN A 242 -8.32 13.92 -8.03
CA GLN A 242 -8.46 12.97 -9.14
C GLN A 242 -9.93 12.60 -9.42
N LEU A 243 -10.83 12.66 -8.43
CA LEU A 243 -12.27 12.46 -8.67
C LEU A 243 -12.94 13.64 -9.37
N VAL A 244 -12.31 14.82 -9.34
CA VAL A 244 -12.81 16.06 -9.97
C VAL A 244 -12.22 16.27 -11.38
N SER A 245 -11.07 15.67 -11.69
CA SER A 245 -10.33 15.88 -12.95
C SER A 245 -10.98 15.28 -14.18
#